data_AF-A0A1N6N0V4-F1
#
_entry.id   AF-A0A1N6N0V4-F1
#
_cell.length_a   1.000
_cell.length_b   1.000
_cell.length_c   1.000
_cell.angle_alpha   90.00
_cell.angle_beta   90.00
_cell.angle_gamma   90.00
#
_symmetry.space_group_name_H-M   'P 1'
#
loop_
_entity.id
_entity.type
_entity.pdbx_description
1 polymer ?
#
loop_
_entity_poly.entity_id
_entity_poly.type
_entity_poly.pdbx_seq_one_letter_code
_entity_poly.pdbx_strand_id
1 'polypeptide(L)' 'MCCNRTFQLDYSYRACQAGIKEQVVDLAMNNAGIRDTARALHISINAVVRVLKNSSHDV' A
#
# COMPACT_ATOMS: atom_id res chain seq x y z
N MET A 1 29.35 -10.18 22.72
CA MET A 1 27.93 -10.34 22.34
C MET A 1 27.63 -9.26 21.32
N CYS A 2 27.59 -9.60 20.03
CA CYS A 2 27.37 -8.63 18.97
C CYS A 2 25.87 -8.47 18.74
N CYS A 3 25.38 -7.23 18.72
CA CYS A 3 23.97 -6.94 18.51
C CYS A 3 23.66 -7.09 17.00
N ASN A 4 22.99 -8.18 16.60
CA ASN A 4 22.60 -8.45 15.21
C ASN A 4 21.28 -7.76 14.84
N ARG A 5 21.19 -6.44 15.04
CA ARG A 5 20.02 -5.68 14.61
C ARG A 5 20.14 -5.39 13.12
N THR A 6 19.22 -5.93 12.32
CA THR A 6 19.09 -5.62 10.90
C THR A 6 17.74 -4.96 10.67
N PHE A 7 17.67 -4.09 9.68
CA PHE A 7 16.43 -3.48 9.24
C PHE A 7 16.31 -3.63 7.72
N GLN A 8 15.08 -3.64 7.24
CA GLN A 8 14.81 -3.82 5.82
C GLN A 8 14.90 -2.47 5.11
N LEU A 9 15.84 -2.33 4.18
CA LEU A 9 16.03 -1.12 3.38
C LEU A 9 14.99 -0.99 2.26
N ASP A 10 14.68 -2.10 1.60
CA ASP A 10 13.70 -2.16 0.52
C ASP A 10 12.66 -3.24 0.79
N TYR A 11 11.38 -2.88 0.69
CA TYR A 11 10.30 -3.84 0.92
C TYR A 11 10.08 -4.71 -0.31
N SER A 12 10.30 -6.01 -0.14
CA SER A 12 9.92 -7.03 -1.14
C SER A 12 8.43 -6.98 -1.47
N TYR A 13 7.59 -6.65 -0.47
CA TYR A 13 6.17 -6.41 -0.66
C TYR A 13 5.87 -4.91 -0.74
N ARG A 14 5.74 -4.41 -1.98
CA ARG A 14 5.50 -2.98 -2.26
C ARG A 14 4.32 -2.40 -1.50
N ALA A 15 3.24 -3.14 -1.24
CA ALA A 15 2.10 -2.58 -0.50
C ALA A 15 2.39 -2.25 0.99
N CYS A 16 3.55 -2.69 1.53
CA CYS A 16 4.04 -2.28 2.85
C CYS A 16 5.00 -1.08 2.79
N GLN A 17 5.42 -0.66 1.60
CA GLN A 17 6.28 0.51 1.44
C GLN A 17 5.53 1.77 1.88
N ALA A 18 6.24 2.66 2.57
CA ALA A 18 5.69 3.96 2.97
C ALA A 18 5.19 4.74 1.75
N GLY A 19 4.05 5.41 1.89
CA GLY A 19 3.43 6.21 0.82
C GLY A 19 2.50 5.42 -0.11
N ILE A 20 2.52 4.08 -0.11
CA ILE A 20 1.66 3.30 -1.00
C ILE A 20 0.19 3.34 -0.56
N LYS A 21 -0.09 3.45 0.74
CA LYS A 21 -1.47 3.58 1.24
C LYS A 21 -2.12 4.87 0.77
N GLU A 22 -1.38 5.97 0.90
CA GLU A 22 -1.78 7.31 0.49
C GLU A 22 -2.01 7.34 -1.03
N GLN A 23 -1.08 6.78 -1.82
CA GLN A 23 -1.26 6.66 -3.27
C GLN A 23 -2.49 5.82 -3.66
N VAL A 24 -2.79 4.74 -2.92
CA VAL A 24 -3.99 3.95 -3.18
C VAL A 24 -5.25 4.78 -2.98
N VAL A 25 -5.32 5.55 -1.89
CA VAL A 25 -6.46 6.43 -1.60
C VAL A 25 -6.56 7.52 -2.66
N ASP A 26 -5.45 8.21 -2.97
CA ASP A 26 -5.42 9.26 -3.99
C ASP A 26 -5.90 8.74 -5.35
N LEU A 27 -5.35 7.64 -5.85
CA LEU A 27 -5.79 7.09 -7.14
C LEU A 27 -7.27 6.71 -7.12
N ALA A 28 -7.73 6.06 -6.05
CA ALA A 28 -9.13 5.65 -5.93
C ALA A 28 -10.10 6.84 -5.86
N MET A 29 -9.72 7.94 -5.17
CA MET A 29 -10.52 9.16 -5.08
C MET A 29 -10.49 9.97 -6.38
N ASN A 30 -9.42 9.88 -7.17
CA ASN A 30 -9.29 10.51 -8.49
C ASN A 30 -9.90 9.67 -9.63
N ASN A 31 -11.03 8.99 -9.37
CA ASN A 31 -11.76 8.16 -10.33
C ASN A 31 -11.00 6.95 -10.90
N ALA A 32 -9.83 6.54 -10.38
CA ALA A 32 -9.21 5.29 -10.78
C ALA A 32 -9.94 4.10 -10.12
N GLY A 33 -10.35 3.12 -10.93
CA GLY A 33 -10.96 1.91 -10.41
C GLY A 33 -9.97 1.06 -9.60
N ILE A 34 -10.48 0.20 -8.70
CA ILE A 34 -9.66 -0.69 -7.86
C ILE A 34 -8.63 -1.49 -8.68
N ARG A 35 -9.03 -1.97 -9.87
CA ARG A 35 -8.17 -2.74 -10.78
C ARG A 35 -7.08 -1.88 -11.42
N ASP A 36 -7.39 -0.63 -11.74
CA ASP A 36 -6.46 0.30 -12.35
C ASP A 36 -5.41 0.75 -11.34
N THR A 37 -5.81 1.04 -10.10
CA THR A 37 -4.91 1.35 -8.98
C THR A 37 -3.97 0.17 -8.68
N ALA A 38 -4.49 -1.06 -8.66
CA ALA A 38 -3.67 -2.26 -8.47
C ALA A 38 -2.61 -2.42 -9.58
N ARG A 39 -2.98 -2.12 -10.84
CA ARG A 39 -2.07 -2.18 -11.98
C ARG A 39 -1.04 -1.06 -11.96
N ALA A 40 -1.44 0.16 -11.63
CA ALA A 40 -0.55 1.33 -11.56
C ALA A 40 0.52 1.18 -10.47
N LEU A 41 0.13 0.65 -9.30
CA LEU A 41 1.02 0.49 -8.15
C LEU A 41 1.73 -0.88 -8.13
N HIS A 42 1.38 -1.79 -9.05
CA HIS A 42 1.90 -3.16 -9.10
C HIS A 42 1.77 -3.89 -7.75
N ILE A 43 0.56 -3.84 -7.19
CA ILE A 43 0.17 -4.51 -5.94
C ILE A 43 -1.08 -5.36 -6.18
N SER A 44 -1.38 -6.25 -5.23
CA SER A 44 -2.59 -7.08 -5.34
C SER A 44 -3.87 -6.24 -5.19
N ILE A 45 -4.93 -6.62 -5.91
CA ILE A 45 -6.27 -6.01 -5.77
C ILE A 45 -6.74 -6.11 -4.30
N ASN A 46 -6.44 -7.23 -3.64
CA ASN A 46 -6.75 -7.43 -2.22
C ASN A 46 -6.09 -6.37 -1.33
N ALA A 47 -4.87 -5.95 -1.64
CA ALA A 47 -4.20 -4.87 -0.90
C ALA A 47 -4.93 -3.53 -1.08
N VAL A 48 -5.34 -3.20 -2.31
CA VAL A 48 -6.11 -1.98 -2.61
C VAL A 48 -7.42 -1.96 -1.81
N VAL A 49 -8.20 -3.04 -1.87
CA VAL A 49 -9.46 -3.16 -1.12
C VAL A 49 -9.24 -3.02 0.38
N ARG A 50 -8.18 -3.63 0.91
CA ARG A 50 -7.87 -3.57 2.35
C ARG A 50 -7.48 -2.17 2.80
N VAL A 51 -6.71 -1.44 2.00
CA VAL A 51 -6.38 -0.03 2.28
C VAL A 51 -7.65 0.81 2.29
N LEU A 52 -8.50 0.68 1.26
CA LEU A 52 -9.73 1.47 1.16
C LEU A 52 -10.71 1.19 2.30
N LYS A 53 -10.83 -0.07 2.72
CA LYS A 53 -11.67 -0.42 3.88
C LYS A 53 -11.14 0.16 5.18
N ASN A 54 -9.82 0.19 5.34
CA ASN A 54 -9.18 0.73 6.54
C ASN A 54 -9.20 2.26 6.56
N SER A 55 -9.13 2.94 5.40
CA SER A 55 -9.28 4.40 5.33
C SER A 55 -10.68 4.88 5.71
N SER A 56 -11.72 4.04 5.55
CA SER A 56 -13.07 4.37 6.02
C SER A 56 -13.29 4.18 7.53
N HIS A 57 -12.36 3.55 8.24
CA HIS A 57 -12.42 3.33 9.69
C HIS A 57 -11.50 4.28 10.49
N ASP A 58 -10.74 5.13 9.80
CA ASP A 58 -9.84 6.13 10.42
C ASP A 58 -10.55 7.49 10.65
N VAL A 59 -11.89 7.50 10.63
CA VAL A 59 -12.76 8.63 11.01
C VAL A 59 -13.43 8.40 12.35
#